data_AF-A0ABD1YC23-F1
#
_entry.id   AF-A0ABD1YC23-F1
#
_cell.length_a   1.000
_cell.length_b   1.000
_cell.length_c   1.000
_cell.angle_alpha   90.00
_cell.angle_beta   90.00
_cell.angle_gamma   90.00
#
_symmetry.space_group_name_H-M   'P 1'
#
loop_
_entity.id
_entity.type
_entity.pdbx_description
1 polymer ?
#
loop_
_entity_poly.entity_id
_entity_poly.type
_entity_poly.pdbx_seq_one_letter_code
_entity_poly.pdbx_strand_id
1 'polypeptide(L)'
;MKTLMKEGKLVPMDITLGLIEKAMKASGKKLFLIDGFPRAIDQAKAFEAKICRPDKVVFLECPKEVMQQRLLKRGESSGRTDDNEATIIKRFETFEKESPPVIGHFNNIDKNIVAKVSSVPPPDQVYKTIQEILMKTLEAQTST
;
A
#
# COMPACT_ATOMS: atom_id res chain seq x y z
N MET A 1 -15.99 2.44 13.69
CA MET A 1 -14.91 2.62 12.68
C MET A 1 -14.55 4.09 12.46
N LYS A 2 -15.48 4.96 12.05
CA LYS A 2 -15.20 6.38 11.75
C LYS A 2 -14.53 7.15 12.90
N THR A 3 -14.79 6.80 14.16
CA THR A 3 -14.21 7.49 15.34
C THR A 3 -12.72 7.19 15.54
N LEU A 4 -12.27 5.94 15.34
CA LEU A 4 -10.86 5.54 15.48
C LEU A 4 -9.97 6.19 14.40
N MET A 5 -10.49 6.26 13.16
CA MET A 5 -9.81 6.94 12.06
C MET A 5 -9.72 8.47 12.24
N LYS A 6 -10.74 9.09 12.86
CA LYS A 6 -10.75 10.53 13.17
C LYS A 6 -9.74 10.92 14.25
N GLU A 7 -9.38 10.01 15.15
CA GLU A 7 -8.39 10.24 16.21
C GLU A 7 -6.94 9.91 15.80
N GLY A 8 -6.72 9.50 14.54
CA GLY A 8 -5.40 9.07 14.07
C GLY A 8 -4.88 7.78 14.72
N LYS A 9 -5.74 7.03 15.42
CA LYS A 9 -5.40 5.71 16.00
C LYS A 9 -5.57 4.63 14.94
N LEU A 10 -4.52 3.83 14.72
CA LEU A 10 -4.56 2.68 13.83
C LEU A 10 -5.63 1.69 14.33
N VAL A 11 -6.49 1.24 13.42
CA VAL A 11 -7.44 0.15 13.69
C VAL A 11 -6.61 -1.07 14.11
N PRO A 12 -6.96 -1.79 15.20
CA PRO A 12 -6.22 -2.97 15.63
C PRO A 12 -5.95 -3.94 14.48
N MET A 13 -4.74 -4.48 14.44
CA MET A 13 -4.25 -5.32 13.34
C MET A 13 -5.17 -6.53 13.08
N ASP A 14 -5.60 -7.23 14.14
CA ASP A 14 -6.46 -8.41 14.00
C ASP A 14 -7.83 -8.10 13.40
N ILE A 15 -8.38 -6.92 13.72
CA ILE A 15 -9.64 -6.46 13.11
C ILE A 15 -9.41 -6.20 11.62
N THR A 16 -8.32 -5.52 11.26
CA THR A 16 -7.99 -5.21 9.86
C THR A 16 -7.78 -6.49 9.04
N LEU A 17 -7.02 -7.46 9.56
CA LEU A 17 -6.79 -8.76 8.89
C LEU A 17 -8.10 -9.53 8.71
N GLY A 18 -8.95 -9.61 9.73
CA GLY A 18 -10.24 -10.30 9.63
C GLY A 18 -11.17 -9.65 8.60
N LEU A 19 -11.12 -8.32 8.44
CA LEU A 19 -11.90 -7.62 7.42
C LEU A 19 -11.38 -7.91 6.01
N ILE A 20 -10.07 -7.91 5.80
CA ILE A 20 -9.47 -8.23 4.50
C ILE A 20 -9.79 -9.68 4.13
N GLU A 21 -9.57 -10.63 5.03
CA GLU A 21 -9.84 -12.05 4.80
C GLU A 21 -11.32 -12.28 4.44
N LYS A 22 -12.24 -11.68 5.20
CA LYS A 22 -13.68 -11.78 4.94
C LYS A 22 -14.04 -11.20 3.57
N ALA A 23 -13.49 -10.04 3.21
CA ALA A 23 -13.75 -9.39 1.92
C ALA A 23 -13.23 -10.24 0.76
N MET A 24 -12.03 -10.81 0.88
CA MET A 24 -11.45 -11.69 -0.12
C MET A 24 -12.31 -12.93 -0.33
N LYS A 25 -12.67 -13.64 0.75
CA LYS A 25 -13.52 -14.84 0.70
C LYS A 25 -14.90 -14.55 0.10
N ALA A 26 -15.54 -13.45 0.51
CA ALA A 26 -16.87 -13.08 0.04
C ALA A 26 -16.90 -12.67 -1.45
N SER A 27 -15.78 -12.20 -2.00
CA SER A 27 -15.72 -11.73 -3.38
C SER A 27 -15.83 -12.86 -4.42
N GLY A 28 -15.47 -14.09 -4.06
CA GLY A 28 -15.32 -15.22 -4.99
C GLY A 28 -14.26 -15.00 -6.08
N LYS A 29 -13.42 -13.96 -5.96
CA LYS A 29 -12.34 -13.66 -6.90
C LYS A 29 -11.05 -14.34 -6.48
N LYS A 30 -10.14 -14.48 -7.45
CA LYS A 30 -8.80 -15.06 -7.24
C LYS A 30 -7.70 -13.99 -7.19
N LEU A 31 -7.94 -12.84 -7.80
CA LEU A 31 -6.98 -11.75 -7.92
C LEU A 31 -7.42 -10.56 -7.08
N PHE A 32 -6.50 -10.03 -6.28
CA PHE A 32 -6.75 -8.91 -5.37
C PHE A 32 -5.61 -7.92 -5.44
N LEU A 33 -5.98 -6.63 -5.37
CA LEU A 33 -5.05 -5.55 -5.10
C LEU A 33 -5.36 -5.04 -3.70
N ILE A 34 -4.42 -5.21 -2.78
CA ILE A 34 -4.53 -4.72 -1.41
C ILE A 34 -3.81 -3.37 -1.36
N ASP A 35 -4.58 -2.29 -1.22
CA ASP A 35 -4.05 -0.93 -1.09
C ASP A 35 -4.00 -0.49 0.38
N GLY A 36 -2.90 0.13 0.76
CA GLY A 36 -2.72 0.71 2.09
C GLY A 36 -2.49 -0.29 3.22
N PHE A 37 -2.25 -1.57 2.92
CA PHE A 37 -1.87 -2.61 3.90
C PHE A 37 -0.93 -3.64 3.23
N PRO A 38 0.11 -4.14 3.91
CA PRO A 38 0.60 -3.78 5.24
C PRO A 38 1.36 -2.45 5.27
N ARG A 39 1.35 -1.74 6.41
CA ARG A 39 2.11 -0.49 6.64
C ARG A 39 3.26 -0.62 7.64
N ALA A 40 3.37 -1.77 8.30
CA ALA A 40 4.38 -2.09 9.28
C ALA A 40 4.77 -3.57 9.18
N ILE A 41 5.94 -3.92 9.71
CA ILE A 41 6.53 -5.26 9.52
C ILE A 41 5.75 -6.38 10.20
N ASP A 42 5.16 -6.10 11.36
CA ASP A 42 4.28 -7.02 12.09
C ASP A 42 3.02 -7.34 11.28
N GLN A 43 2.44 -6.33 10.63
CA GLN A 43 1.30 -6.49 9.73
C GLN A 43 1.64 -7.36 8.52
N ALA A 44 2.82 -7.17 7.93
CA ALA A 44 3.27 -7.98 6.78
C ALA A 44 3.37 -9.46 7.16
N LYS A 45 4.05 -9.77 8.26
CA LYS A 45 4.19 -11.14 8.77
C LYS A 45 2.85 -11.76 9.12
N ALA A 46 1.95 -10.99 9.75
CA ALA A 46 0.63 -11.47 10.13
C ALA A 46 -0.27 -11.73 8.90
N PHE A 47 -0.16 -10.90 7.85
CA PHE A 47 -0.86 -11.12 6.59
C PHE A 47 -0.41 -12.42 5.91
N GLU A 48 0.90 -12.63 5.81
CA GLU A 48 1.47 -13.84 5.22
C GLU A 48 1.06 -15.11 5.98
N ALA A 49 1.04 -15.03 7.32
CA ALA A 49 0.69 -16.17 8.16
C ALA A 49 -0.81 -16.51 8.16
N LYS A 50 -1.70 -15.50 8.12
CA LYS A 50 -3.15 -15.69 8.24
C LYS A 50 -3.89 -15.76 6.91
N ILE A 51 -3.40 -15.05 5.89
CA ILE A 51 -4.12 -14.87 4.62
C ILE A 51 -3.33 -15.51 3.48
N CYS A 52 -2.28 -14.86 3.00
CA CYS A 52 -1.41 -15.37 1.95
C CYS A 52 -0.16 -14.50 1.79
N ARG A 53 0.83 -15.03 1.09
CA ARG A 53 1.95 -14.23 0.59
C ARG A 53 1.53 -13.52 -0.71
N PRO A 54 1.88 -12.23 -0.91
CA PRO A 54 1.61 -11.55 -2.17
C PRO A 54 2.49 -12.06 -3.31
N ASP A 55 1.95 -12.08 -4.52
CA ASP A 55 2.68 -12.42 -5.75
C ASP A 55 3.60 -11.28 -6.22
N LYS A 56 3.18 -10.04 -5.94
CA LYS A 56 3.91 -8.82 -6.29
C LYS A 56 3.57 -7.71 -5.32
N VAL A 57 4.56 -6.89 -5.01
CA VAL A 57 4.43 -5.66 -4.25
C VAL A 57 4.86 -4.50 -5.15
N VAL A 58 3.93 -3.60 -5.45
CA VAL A 58 4.23 -2.39 -6.23
C VAL A 58 4.51 -1.25 -5.24
N PHE A 59 5.75 -0.78 -5.22
CA PHE A 59 6.17 0.33 -4.36
C PHE A 59 6.30 1.61 -5.19
N LEU A 60 5.39 2.56 -4.95
CA LEU A 60 5.39 3.85 -5.61
C LEU A 60 6.40 4.78 -4.95
N GLU A 61 7.50 5.05 -5.64
CA GLU A 61 8.52 6.00 -5.21
C GLU A 61 8.10 7.42 -5.60
N CYS A 62 8.04 8.31 -4.62
CA CYS A 62 7.64 9.69 -4.82
C CYS A 62 8.54 10.59 -3.96
N PRO A 63 9.14 11.65 -4.51
CA PRO A 63 9.81 12.66 -3.71
C PRO A 63 8.83 13.28 -2.69
N LYS A 64 9.32 13.56 -1.49
CA LYS A 64 8.51 14.09 -0.38
C LYS A 64 7.83 15.40 -0.75
N GLU A 65 8.52 16.27 -1.47
CA GLU A 65 8.04 17.57 -1.92
C GLU A 65 6.84 17.41 -2.87
N VAL A 66 6.91 16.45 -3.79
CA VAL A 66 5.83 16.14 -4.72
C VAL A 66 4.62 15.56 -3.97
N MET A 67 4.85 14.66 -3.01
CA MET A 67 3.78 14.13 -2.16
C MET A 67 3.10 15.23 -1.35
N GLN A 68 3.88 16.12 -0.73
CA GLN A 68 3.37 17.22 0.09
C GLN A 68 2.48 18.15 -0.73
N GLN A 69 2.94 18.57 -1.92
CA GLN A 69 2.15 19.39 -2.85
C GLN A 69 0.83 18.70 -3.22
N ARG A 70 0.87 17.41 -3.55
CA ARG A 70 -0.34 16.63 -3.90
C ARG A 70 -1.32 16.51 -2.73
N LEU A 71 -0.82 16.32 -1.50
CA LEU A 71 -1.65 16.20 -0.30
C LEU A 71 -2.31 17.53 0.07
N LEU A 72 -1.59 18.66 -0.01
CA LEU A 72 -2.14 19.99 0.25
C LEU A 72 -3.26 20.33 -0.74
N LYS A 73 -3.01 20.14 -2.05
CA LYS A 73 -4.01 20.33 -3.11
C LYS A 73 -5.24 19.43 -2.92
N ARG A 74 -5.04 18.22 -2.39
CA ARG A 74 -6.16 17.32 -2.06
C ARG A 74 -6.95 17.81 -0.86
N GLY A 75 -6.30 18.36 0.17
CA GLY A 75 -6.97 18.96 1.32
C GLY A 75 -7.91 20.09 0.93
N GLU A 76 -7.49 20.94 -0.02
CA GLU A 76 -8.29 22.06 -0.56
C GLU A 76 -9.56 21.61 -1.30
N SER A 77 -9.50 20.46 -1.99
CA SER A 77 -10.53 20.02 -2.93
C SER A 77 -11.45 18.90 -2.44
N SER A 78 -11.06 18.15 -1.39
CA SER A 78 -11.73 16.90 -1.02
C SER A 78 -12.52 16.92 0.30
N GLY A 79 -12.45 18.01 1.08
CA GLY A 79 -13.10 18.09 2.40
C GLY A 79 -12.47 17.17 3.45
N ARG A 80 -11.26 16.66 3.20
CA ARG A 80 -10.52 15.80 4.12
C ARG A 80 -9.87 16.63 5.23
N THR A 81 -10.44 16.54 6.44
CA THR A 81 -9.95 17.25 7.63
C THR A 81 -8.57 16.80 8.10
N ASP A 82 -8.12 15.61 7.67
CA ASP A 82 -6.82 15.01 8.00
C ASP A 82 -5.69 15.37 7.04
N ASP A 83 -5.96 16.09 5.94
CA ASP A 83 -4.94 16.62 5.03
C ASP A 83 -4.53 18.06 5.42
N ASN A 84 -4.22 18.27 6.71
CA ASN A 84 -3.57 19.50 7.21
C ASN A 84 -2.07 19.29 7.38
N GLU A 85 -1.28 20.36 7.35
CA GLU A 85 0.19 20.30 7.35
C GLU A 85 0.77 19.46 8.49
N ALA A 86 0.29 19.67 9.73
CA ALA A 86 0.75 18.92 10.90
C ALA A 86 0.47 17.41 10.79
N THR A 87 -0.65 17.03 10.18
CA THR A 87 -1.00 15.61 9.97
C THR A 87 -0.22 15.01 8.81
N ILE A 88 0.04 15.78 7.75
CA ILE A 88 0.86 15.36 6.61
C ILE A 88 2.29 15.04 7.06
N ILE A 89 2.90 15.89 7.89
CA ILE A 89 4.25 15.68 8.44
C ILE A 89 4.31 14.35 9.21
N LYS A 90 3.39 14.12 10.15
CA LYS A 90 3.31 12.88 10.94
C LYS A 90 3.14 11.64 10.05
N ARG A 91 2.39 11.75 8.97
CA ARG A 91 2.19 10.65 8.00
C ARG A 91 3.48 10.32 7.25
N PHE A 92 4.28 11.32 6.88
CA PHE A 92 5.59 11.08 6.27
C PHE A 92 6.56 10.44 7.25
N GLU A 93 6.65 10.95 8.48
CA GLU A 93 7.52 10.36 9.51
C GLU A 93 7.17 8.89 9.77
N THR A 94 5.87 8.58 9.89
CA THR A 94 5.41 7.20 10.07
C THR A 94 5.74 6.35 8.85
N PHE A 95 5.53 6.86 7.63
CA PHE A 95 5.85 6.13 6.41
C PHE A 95 7.34 5.83 6.29
N GLU A 96 8.21 6.83 6.46
CA GLU A 96 9.67 6.71 6.39
C GLU A 96 10.21 5.73 7.45
N LYS A 97 9.57 5.66 8.63
CA LYS A 97 9.95 4.74 9.69
C LYS A 97 9.46 3.30 9.45
N GLU A 98 8.18 3.13 9.09
CA GLU A 98 7.51 1.83 9.17
C GLU A 98 7.46 1.09 7.81
N SER A 99 7.49 1.81 6.68
CA SER A 99 7.35 1.21 5.35
C SER A 99 8.64 0.61 4.78
N PRO A 100 9.85 1.20 4.93
CA PRO A 100 11.08 0.59 4.44
C PRO A 100 11.37 -0.81 4.99
N PRO A 101 11.14 -1.12 6.28
CA PRO A 101 11.27 -2.48 6.80
C PRO A 101 10.37 -3.50 6.10
N VAL A 102 9.16 -3.11 5.69
CA VAL A 102 8.25 -3.98 4.93
C VAL A 102 8.82 -4.30 3.54
N ILE A 103 9.35 -3.28 2.86
CA ILE A 103 9.99 -3.45 1.55
C ILE A 103 11.24 -4.33 1.66
N GLY A 104 12.05 -4.14 2.69
CA GLY A 104 13.22 -4.97 2.97
C GLY A 104 12.85 -6.42 3.24
N HIS A 105 11.80 -6.66 4.04
CA HIS A 105 11.27 -7.99 4.32
C HIS A 105 10.90 -8.73 3.03
N PHE A 106 10.07 -8.13 2.16
CA PHE A 106 9.67 -8.80 0.93
C PHE A 106 10.86 -9.07 -0.01
N ASN A 107 11.76 -8.09 -0.21
CA ASN A 107 12.98 -8.29 -1.02
C ASN A 107 13.89 -9.40 -0.51
N ASN A 108 13.94 -9.64 0.81
CA ASN A 108 14.73 -10.72 1.39
C ASN A 108 14.16 -12.11 1.08
N ILE A 109 12.85 -12.22 0.84
CA ILE A 109 12.22 -13.51 0.52
C ILE A 109 12.32 -13.79 -0.99
N ASP A 110 12.16 -12.78 -1.84
CA ASP A 110 12.39 -12.87 -3.27
C ASP A 110 12.79 -11.50 -3.82
N LYS A 111 13.96 -11.41 -4.48
CA LYS A 111 14.46 -10.16 -5.04
C LYS A 111 13.58 -9.58 -6.14
N ASN A 112 12.70 -10.38 -6.74
CA ASN A 112 11.80 -9.97 -7.81
C ASN A 112 10.38 -9.63 -7.33
N ILE A 113 10.07 -9.78 -6.03
CA ILE A 113 8.71 -9.56 -5.51
C ILE A 113 8.36 -8.07 -5.40
N VAL A 114 9.34 -7.19 -5.20
CA VAL A 114 9.09 -5.74 -5.10
C VAL A 114 9.42 -5.08 -6.42
N ALA A 115 8.42 -4.47 -7.06
CA ALA A 115 8.59 -3.59 -8.20
C ALA A 115 8.51 -2.14 -7.74
N LYS A 116 9.64 -1.43 -7.82
CA LYS A 116 9.70 0.00 -7.54
C LYS A 116 9.31 0.79 -8.78
N VAL A 117 8.36 1.72 -8.64
CA VAL A 117 7.82 2.51 -9.74
C VAL A 117 7.81 3.98 -9.36
N SER A 118 8.44 4.83 -10.17
CA SER A 118 8.35 6.27 -9.97
C SER A 118 6.91 6.75 -10.19
N SER A 119 6.40 7.52 -9.23
CA SER A 119 5.06 8.13 -9.29
C SER A 119 5.12 9.62 -9.64
N VAL A 120 6.27 10.12 -10.09
CA VAL A 120 6.45 11.50 -10.57
C VAL A 120 5.77 11.74 -11.94
N PRO A 121 5.85 10.83 -12.92
CA PRO A 121 5.20 11.02 -14.22
C PRO A 121 3.67 11.17 -14.15
N PRO A 122 3.01 11.60 -15.24
CA PRO A 122 1.55 11.67 -15.31
C PRO A 122 0.87 10.32 -15.02
N PRO A 123 -0.36 10.33 -14.47
CA PRO A 123 -1.08 9.11 -14.06
C PRO A 123 -1.13 8.02 -15.14
N ASP A 124 -1.37 8.38 -16.40
CA ASP A 124 -1.47 7.40 -17.50
C ASP A 124 -0.15 6.67 -17.76
N GLN A 125 0.99 7.36 -17.59
CA GLN A 125 2.31 6.74 -17.75
C GLN A 125 2.60 5.79 -16.59
N VAL A 126 2.34 6.23 -15.35
CA VAL A 126 2.51 5.39 -14.16
C VAL A 126 1.60 4.17 -14.24
N TYR A 127 0.35 4.36 -14.66
CA TYR A 127 -0.63 3.29 -14.86
C TYR A 127 -0.12 2.26 -15.86
N LYS A 128 0.37 2.70 -17.03
CA LYS A 128 0.93 1.81 -18.05
C LYS A 128 2.10 0.99 -17.52
N THR A 129 3.02 1.61 -16.78
CA THR A 129 4.15 0.91 -16.16
C THR A 129 3.69 -0.17 -15.18
N ILE A 130 2.73 0.15 -14.30
CA ILE A 130 2.17 -0.82 -13.35
C ILE A 130 1.47 -1.96 -14.09
N GLN A 131 0.69 -1.64 -15.14
CA GLN A 131 0.00 -2.63 -15.94
C GLN A 131 0.98 -3.63 -16.57
N GLU A 132 2.07 -3.15 -17.16
CA GLU A 132 3.11 -4.02 -17.75
C GLU A 132 3.76 -4.93 -16.70
N ILE A 133 4.01 -4.43 -15.49
CA ILE A 133 4.57 -5.21 -14.38
C ILE A 133 3.60 -6.31 -13.93
N LEU A 134 2.33 -5.97 -13.76
CA LEU A 134 1.31 -6.91 -13.30
C LEU A 134 1.02 -7.98 -14.36
N MET A 135 0.94 -7.61 -15.64
CA MET A 135 0.74 -8.59 -16.73
C MET A 135 1.86 -9.62 -16.77
N LYS A 136 3.13 -9.17 -16.74
CA LYS A 136 4.30 -10.09 -16.68
C LYS A 136 4.25 -11.01 -15.47
N THR A 137 3.78 -10.51 -14.34
CA THR A 137 3.62 -11.32 -13.11
C THR A 137 2.59 -12.43 -13.31
N LEU A 138 1.43 -12.09 -13.88
CA LEU A 138 0.35 -13.05 -14.13
C LEU A 138 0.73 -14.09 -15.18
N GLU A 139 1.42 -13.68 -16.25
CA GLU A 139 1.90 -14.57 -17.32
C GLU A 139 2.89 -15.63 -16.80
N ALA A 140 3.81 -15.23 -15.92
CA ALA A 140 4.76 -16.13 -15.29
C ALA A 140 4.09 -17.21 -14.43
N GLN A 141 2.92 -16.90 -13.86
CA GLN A 141 2.15 -17.81 -13.02
C GLN A 141 1.29 -18.79 -13.82
N THR A 142 0.83 -18.40 -15.01
CA THR A 142 0.08 -19.28 -15.90
C THR A 142 0.96 -20.28 -16.67
N SER A 143 2.28 -20.07 -16.67
CA SER A 143 3.25 -20.91 -17.36
C SER A 143 3.81 -22.05 -16.49
N THR A 144 3.27 -22.23 -15.28
CA THR A 144 3.62 -23.29 -14.31
C THR A 144 2.39 -24.11 -14.00
#